data_AF-A0A7C7Q6B1-F1
#
_entry.id   AF-A0A7C7Q6B1-F1
#
_cell.length_a   1.000
_cell.length_b   1.000
_cell.length_c   1.000
_cell.angle_alpha   90.00
_cell.angle_beta   90.00
_cell.angle_gamma   90.00
#
_symmetry.space_group_name_H-M   'P 1'
#
loop_
_entity.id
_entity.type
_entity.pdbx_description
1 polymer ?
#
loop_
_entity_poly.entity_id
_entity_poly.type
_entity_poly.pdbx_seq_one_letter_code
_entity_poly.pdbx_strand_id
1 'polypeptide(L)' 'GIAGPTGGTPTTPVGTVFIALADDASTICEHHLFGGGRRAIKERACKTALNLIRKRLLNLHSETGGG' A
#
# COMPACT_ATOMS: atom_id res chain seq x y z
N GLY A 1 2.82 5.30 -7.25
CA GLY A 1 4.00 4.55 -6.77
C GLY A 1 5.01 4.33 -7.87
N ILE A 2 6.24 3.95 -7.54
CA ILE A 2 7.37 3.78 -8.46
C ILE A 2 7.71 2.30 -8.55
N ALA A 3 7.22 1.60 -9.58
CA ALA A 3 7.48 0.17 -9.72
C ALA A 3 8.88 -0.17 -10.29
N GLY A 4 9.67 0.82 -10.73
CA GLY A 4 11.00 0.59 -11.28
C GLY A 4 11.02 0.03 -12.71
N PRO A 5 12.20 -0.38 -13.22
CA PRO A 5 13.47 -0.45 -12.48
C PRO A 5 14.13 0.91 -12.21
N THR A 6 13.68 1.97 -12.90
CA THR A 6 14.22 3.33 -12.75
C THR A 6 13.16 4.29 -12.17
N GLY A 7 13.56 5.55 -11.95
CA GLY A 7 12.66 6.64 -11.53
C GLY A 7 12.51 6.79 -10.02
N GLY A 8 13.20 5.97 -9.23
CA GLY A 8 13.31 6.17 -7.79
C GLY A 8 14.30 7.28 -7.44
N THR A 9 14.04 7.98 -6.33
CA THR A 9 14.94 8.96 -5.72
C THR A 9 15.30 8.50 -4.30
N PRO A 10 16.30 9.12 -3.63
CA PRO A 10 16.59 8.83 -2.23
C PRO A 10 15.37 9.05 -1.31
N THR A 11 14.52 10.02 -1.63
CA THR A 11 13.31 10.35 -0.88
C THR A 11 12.09 9.54 -1.29
N THR A 12 12.12 8.89 -2.46
CA THR A 12 11.01 8.09 -3.00
C THR A 12 11.59 6.93 -3.81
N PRO A 13 12.07 5.87 -3.15
CA PRO A 13 12.77 4.78 -3.81
C PRO A 13 11.88 3.98 -4.76
N VAL A 14 12.52 3.22 -5.66
CA VAL A 14 11.83 2.16 -6.41
C VAL A 14 11.21 1.17 -5.42
N GLY A 15 9.95 0.83 -5.64
CA GLY A 15 9.15 0.02 -4.74
C GLY A 15 8.16 0.85 -3.90
N THR A 16 8.29 2.17 -3.84
CA THR A 16 7.35 3.03 -3.12
C THR A 16 5.95 2.97 -3.75
N VAL A 17 4.94 2.59 -2.97
CA VAL A 17 3.53 2.55 -3.36
C VAL A 17 2.70 3.12 -2.24
N PHE A 18 1.81 4.06 -2.57
CA PHE A 18 0.76 4.54 -1.68
C PHE A 18 -0.55 3.87 -2.08
N ILE A 19 -1.29 3.35 -1.11
CA ILE A 19 -2.58 2.70 -1.30
C ILE A 19 -3.58 3.40 -0.38
N ALA A 20 -4.62 3.99 -0.96
CA ALA A 20 -5.68 4.64 -0.21
C ALA A 20 -7.01 3.89 -0.39
N LEU A 21 -7.81 3.89 0.67
CA LEU A 21 -9.18 3.40 0.67
C LEU A 21 -10.06 4.44 1.36
N ALA A 22 -11.14 4.83 0.67
CA ALA A 22 -12.11 5.80 1.16
C ALA A 22 -13.52 5.22 1.04
N ASP A 23 -14.32 5.43 2.07
CA ASP A 23 -15.76 5.16 2.10
C ASP A 23 -16.51 6.29 2.82
N ASP A 24 -17.79 6.08 3.11
CA ASP A 24 -18.67 7.04 3.77
C ASP A 24 -18.24 7.38 5.21
N ALA A 25 -17.53 6.49 5.88
CA ALA A 25 -17.10 6.67 7.26
C ALA A 25 -15.68 7.26 7.39
N SER A 26 -14.74 6.87 6.51
CA SER A 26 -13.35 7.33 6.65
C SER A 26 -12.51 7.17 5.38
N THR A 27 -11.40 7.90 5.32
CA THR A 27 -10.31 7.66 4.38
C THR A 27 -9.06 7.21 5.12
N ILE A 28 -8.43 6.14 4.63
CA ILE A 28 -7.12 5.66 5.10
C ILE A 28 -6.14 5.66 3.93
N CYS A 29 -4.86 5.91 4.23
CA CYS A 29 -3.78 5.87 3.25
C CYS A 29 -2.56 5.18 3.87
N GLU A 30 -2.09 4.10 3.24
CA GLU A 30 -0.92 3.35 3.66
C GLU A 30 0.24 3.58 2.69
N HIS A 31 1.42 3.81 3.25
CA HIS A 31 2.68 3.90 2.49
C HIS A 31 3.43 2.56 2.60
N HIS A 32 3.80 2.00 1.45
CA HIS A 32 4.53 0.75 1.36
C HIS A 32 5.81 0.90 0.53
N LEU A 33 6.83 0.14 0.90
CA LEU A 33 8.04 -0.06 0.11
C LEU A 33 8.16 -1.55 -0.23
N PHE A 34 7.85 -1.91 -1.48
CA PHE A 34 7.93 -3.29 -1.94
C PHE A 34 9.26 -3.59 -2.62
N GLY A 35 9.90 -4.70 -2.22
CA GLY A 35 11.07 -5.24 -2.91
C GLY A 35 10.71 -6.08 -4.13
N GLY A 36 11.67 -6.19 -5.06
CA GLY A 36 11.59 -7.01 -6.26
C GLY A 36 11.49 -6.21 -7.56
N GLY A 37 11.33 -6.91 -8.68
CA GLY A 37 11.18 -6.29 -9.99
C GLY A 37 9.79 -5.66 -10.21
N ARG A 38 9.64 -4.91 -11.31
CA ARG A 38 8.40 -4.18 -11.67
C ARG A 38 7.13 -5.03 -11.59
N ARG A 39 7.20 -6.30 -12.01
CA ARG A 39 6.07 -7.24 -11.91
C ARG A 39 5.72 -7.59 -10.46
N ALA A 40 6.71 -7.97 -9.66
CA ALA A 40 6.51 -8.33 -8.26
C ALA A 40 5.96 -7.15 -7.44
N ILE A 41 6.44 -5.92 -7.69
CA ILE A 41 5.93 -4.72 -7.04
C ILE A 41 4.44 -4.51 -7.36
N LYS A 42 4.04 -4.65 -8.63
CA LYS A 42 2.63 -4.56 -9.04
C LYS A 42 1.77 -5.64 -8.40
N GLU A 43 2.23 -6.89 -8.41
CA GLU A 43 1.48 -8.02 -7.83
C GLU A 43 1.29 -7.84 -6.31
N ARG A 44 2.32 -7.38 -5.59
CA ARG A 44 2.23 -7.07 -4.15
C ARG A 44 1.27 -5.90 -3.90
N ALA A 45 1.39 -4.81 -4.66
CA ALA A 45 0.50 -3.66 -4.55
C ALA A 45 -0.98 -4.05 -4.73
N CYS A 46 -1.29 -4.84 -5.78
CA CYS A 46 -2.65 -5.34 -6.00
C CYS A 46 -3.15 -6.19 -4.84
N LYS A 47 -2.35 -7.15 -4.36
CA LYS A 47 -2.73 -8.02 -3.23
C LYS A 47 -2.95 -7.22 -1.94
N THR A 48 -2.11 -6.22 -1.67
CA THR A 48 -2.26 -5.35 -0.50
C THR A 48 -3.52 -4.51 -0.58
N ALA A 49 -3.82 -3.90 -1.72
CA ALA A 49 -5.05 -3.12 -1.92
C ALA A 49 -6.31 -3.97 -1.74
N LEU A 50 -6.33 -5.18 -2.33
CA LEU A 50 -7.46 -6.12 -2.15
C LEU A 50 -7.61 -6.55 -0.69
N ASN A 51 -6.50 -6.78 0.02
CA ASN A 51 -6.54 -7.10 1.44
C ASN A 51 -7.03 -5.93 2.29
N LEU A 52 -6.72 -4.67 1.91
CA LEU A 52 -7.22 -3.48 2.59
C LEU A 52 -8.75 -3.39 2.48
N ILE A 53 -9.29 -3.60 1.28
CA ILE A 53 -10.74 -3.71 1.05
C ILE A 53 -11.33 -4.84 1.87
N ARG A 54 -10.73 -6.04 1.83
CA ARG A 54 -11.19 -7.21 2.60
C ARG A 54 -11.26 -6.91 4.09
N LYS A 55 -10.23 -6.28 4.66
CA LYS A 55 -10.22 -5.89 6.07
C LYS A 55 -11.33 -4.90 6.37
N ARG A 56 -11.52 -3.89 5.52
CA ARG A 56 -12.58 -2.90 5.70
C ARG A 56 -13.98 -3.53 5.69
N LEU A 57 -14.27 -4.38 4.71
CA LEU A 57 -15.57 -5.05 4.59
C LEU A 57 -15.86 -6.02 5.74
N LEU A 58 -14.82 -6.59 6.34
CA LEU A 58 -14.95 -7.46 7.51
C LEU A 58 -14.92 -6.70 8.84
N ASN A 59 -14.93 -5.35 8.81
CA ASN A 59 -14.75 -4.49 9.99
C ASN A 59 -13.52 -4.90 10.84
N LEU A 60 -12.46 -5.35 10.17
CA LEU A 60 -11.18 -5.65 10.81
C LEU A 60 -10.42 -4.33 10.96
N HIS A 61 -10.74 -3.59 12.01
CA HIS A 61 -9.94 -2.47 12.47
C HIS A 61 -8.83 -3.03 13.37
N SER A 62 -7.59 -2.96 12.91
CA SER A 62 -6.46 -3.15 13.81
C SER A 62 -6.32 -1.87 14.62
N GLU A 63 -6.71 -1.89 15.89
CA GLU A 63 -6.36 -0.82 16.82
C GLU A 63 -4.83 -0.72 16.85
N THR A 64 -4.28 0.32 16.23
CA THR A 64 -2.88 0.66 16.44
C THR A 64 -2.85 1.47 17.73
N GLY A 65 -2.73 0.73 18.85
CA GLY A 65 -2.36 1.31 20.13
C GLY A 65 -1.02 2.02 20.00
N GLY A 66 -0.94 3.21 20.58
CA GLY A 66 0.30 3.96 20.72
C GLY A 66 1.34 3.21 21.54
N GLY A 67 2.60 3.49 21.23
CA GLY A 67 3.81 3.03 21.90
C GLY A 67 5.03 3.58 21.18
#